data_AF-A0A2N7NCY2-F1
#
_entry.id   AF-A0A2N7NCY2-F1
#
_cell.length_a   1.000
_cell.length_b   1.000
_cell.length_c   1.000
_cell.angle_alpha   90.00
_cell.angle_beta   90.00
_cell.angle_gamma   90.00
#
_symmetry.space_group_name_H-M   'P 1'
#
loop_
_entity.id
_entity.type
_entity.pdbx_description
1 polymer ?
#
loop_
_entity_poly.entity_id
_entity_poly.type
_entity_poly.pdbx_seq_one_letter_code
_entity_poly.pdbx_strand_id
1 'polypeptide(L)'
;MDYLWPFLAGIGMLGAVSEIRAKVAGDWVETEQTRAVAILESVQQFSLDKLRSDTCTGQPSLDNYAQYHDACLWYLNTAITFKDIDFTLLPNASDFTVPAPSVSLVESDAVWVDGMLSQYEKQKNQYIKTREAQVKLPLESIFWYVSPYLVCFAIALRLTKVTAELKLDKCS
;
A
#
# COMPACT_ATOMS: atom_id res chain seq x y z
N MET A 1 34.93 -16.68 -24.07
CA MET A 1 33.64 -16.35 -24.74
C MET A 1 32.45 -17.00 -24.05
N ASP A 2 32.53 -18.24 -23.58
CA ASP A 2 31.39 -18.98 -22.98
C ASP A 2 30.78 -18.41 -21.69
N TYR A 3 31.54 -17.62 -20.93
CA TYR A 3 31.08 -17.04 -19.66
C TYR A 3 30.60 -15.59 -19.77
N LEU A 4 30.72 -14.96 -20.95
CA LEU A 4 30.37 -13.54 -21.13
C LEU A 4 28.88 -13.35 -21.45
N TRP A 5 28.33 -14.20 -22.32
CA TRP A 5 26.92 -14.15 -22.70
C TRP A 5 25.92 -14.38 -21.54
N PRO A 6 26.18 -15.24 -20.53
CA PRO A 6 25.29 -15.42 -19.37
C PRO A 6 25.29 -14.18 -18.47
N PHE A 7 26.44 -13.53 -18.32
CA PHE A 7 26.57 -12.31 -17.52
C PHE A 7 25.79 -11.14 -18.14
N LEU A 8 25.94 -10.95 -19.45
CA LEU A 8 25.18 -9.95 -20.21
C LEU A 8 23.67 -10.21 -20.18
N ALA A 9 23.26 -11.48 -20.31
CA ALA A 9 21.86 -11.88 -20.18
C ALA A 9 21.31 -11.62 -18.76
N GLY A 10 22.10 -11.91 -17.72
CA GLY A 10 21.72 -11.65 -16.32
C GLY A 10 21.49 -10.17 -16.04
N ILE A 11 22.37 -9.29 -16.52
CA ILE A 11 22.17 -7.84 -16.41
C ILE A 11 20.92 -7.39 -17.19
N GLY A 12 20.72 -7.93 -18.39
CA GLY A 12 19.53 -7.65 -19.20
C GLY A 12 18.22 -8.00 -18.47
N MET A 13 18.19 -9.18 -17.83
CA MET A 13 17.03 -9.63 -17.05
C MET A 13 16.79 -8.75 -15.81
N LEU A 14 17.83 -8.31 -15.11
CA LEU A 14 17.69 -7.41 -13.95
C LEU A 14 17.04 -6.07 -14.33
N GLY A 15 17.42 -5.50 -15.48
CA GLY A 15 16.79 -4.29 -16.01
C GLY A 15 15.29 -4.48 -16.33
N ALA A 16 14.92 -5.63 -16.90
CA ALA A 16 13.52 -5.96 -17.20
C ALA A 16 12.69 -6.19 -15.92
N VAL A 17 13.27 -6.84 -14.90
CA VAL A 17 12.61 -7.03 -13.59
C VAL A 17 12.37 -5.70 -12.89
N SER A 18 13.32 -4.76 -12.94
CA SER A 18 13.13 -3.40 -12.41
C SER A 18 11.96 -2.68 -13.09
N GLU A 19 11.80 -2.82 -14.41
CA GLU A 19 10.68 -2.23 -15.14
C GLU A 19 9.32 -2.84 -14.74
N ILE A 20 9.25 -4.16 -14.65
CA ILE A 20 8.02 -4.85 -14.21
C ILE A 20 7.66 -4.41 -12.79
N ARG A 21 8.64 -4.34 -11.87
CA ARG A 21 8.42 -3.88 -10.49
C ARG A 21 7.90 -2.45 -10.46
N ALA A 22 8.52 -1.53 -11.19
CA ALA A 22 8.12 -0.13 -11.21
C ALA A 22 6.72 0.06 -11.82
N LYS A 23 6.39 -0.69 -12.89
CA LYS A 23 5.08 -0.65 -13.53
C LYS A 23 3.98 -1.22 -12.62
N VAL A 24 4.24 -2.39 -12.01
CA VAL A 24 3.32 -3.01 -11.06
C VAL A 24 3.12 -2.06 -9.87
N ALA A 25 4.19 -1.49 -9.31
CA ALA A 25 4.08 -0.48 -8.25
C ALA A 25 3.28 0.75 -8.71
N GLY A 26 3.40 1.16 -9.97
CA GLY A 26 2.53 2.13 -10.66
C GLY A 26 1.05 1.83 -10.45
N ASP A 27 0.63 0.65 -10.89
CA ASP A 27 -0.76 0.22 -10.91
C ASP A 27 -1.35 0.01 -9.50
N TRP A 28 -0.53 -0.36 -8.51
CA TRP A 28 -0.99 -0.64 -7.14
C TRP A 28 -1.07 0.60 -6.24
N VAL A 29 -0.30 1.65 -6.50
CA VAL A 29 -0.22 2.83 -5.60
C VAL A 29 -1.56 3.54 -5.43
N GLU A 30 -2.32 3.73 -6.51
CA GLU A 30 -3.65 4.35 -6.43
C GLU A 30 -4.61 3.47 -5.62
N THR A 31 -4.60 2.16 -5.88
CA THR A 31 -5.45 1.19 -5.16
C THR A 31 -5.12 1.14 -3.67
N GLU A 32 -3.83 1.17 -3.30
CA GLU A 32 -3.38 1.18 -1.92
C GLU A 32 -3.75 2.49 -1.20
N GLN A 33 -3.65 3.62 -1.90
CA GLN A 33 -4.12 4.91 -1.38
C GLN A 33 -5.63 4.87 -1.12
N THR A 34 -6.44 4.42 -2.09
CA THR A 34 -7.89 4.32 -1.91
C THR A 34 -8.26 3.39 -0.76
N ARG A 35 -7.55 2.26 -0.59
CA ARG A 35 -7.78 1.36 0.56
C ARG A 35 -7.50 2.03 1.89
N ALA A 36 -6.40 2.79 2.01
CA ALA A 36 -6.08 3.50 3.24
C ALA A 36 -7.12 4.60 3.54
N VAL A 37 -7.50 5.39 2.54
CA VAL A 37 -8.55 6.41 2.65
C VAL A 37 -9.88 5.80 3.09
N ALA A 38 -10.30 4.71 2.46
CA ALA A 38 -11.57 4.05 2.77
C ALA A 38 -11.65 3.56 4.22
N ILE A 39 -10.52 3.19 4.84
CA ILE A 39 -10.51 2.84 6.27
C ILE A 39 -10.85 4.05 7.13
N LEU A 40 -10.21 5.20 6.90
CA LEU A 40 -10.50 6.43 7.66
C LEU A 40 -11.94 6.91 7.44
N GLU A 41 -12.41 6.87 6.19
CA GLU A 41 -13.80 7.17 5.85
C GLU A 41 -14.78 6.23 6.57
N SER A 42 -14.45 4.94 6.66
CA SER A 42 -15.31 3.97 7.35
C SER A 42 -15.43 4.25 8.84
N VAL A 43 -14.35 4.67 9.50
CA VAL A 43 -14.36 5.04 10.93
C VAL A 43 -15.19 6.30 11.14
N GLN A 44 -15.02 7.30 10.28
CA GLN A 44 -15.80 8.53 10.34
C GLN A 44 -17.29 8.25 10.12
N GLN A 45 -17.66 7.52 9.06
CA GLN A 45 -19.04 7.15 8.76
C GLN A 45 -19.66 6.33 9.89
N PHE A 46 -18.92 5.35 10.42
CA PHE A 46 -19.36 4.55 11.57
C PHE A 46 -19.73 5.43 12.77
N SER A 47 -18.86 6.39 13.14
CA SER A 47 -19.14 7.31 14.25
C SER A 47 -20.38 8.18 14.00
N LEU A 48 -20.56 8.68 12.78
CA LEU A 48 -21.73 9.48 12.40
C LEU A 48 -23.03 8.67 12.39
N ASP A 49 -22.97 7.42 11.91
CA ASP A 49 -24.13 6.54 11.88
C ASP A 49 -24.56 6.13 13.29
N LYS A 50 -23.61 5.90 14.20
CA LYS A 50 -23.90 5.66 15.61
C LYS A 50 -24.53 6.87 16.29
N LEU A 51 -24.09 8.09 15.97
CA LEU A 51 -24.73 9.32 16.46
C LEU A 51 -26.17 9.49 15.94
N ARG A 52 -26.47 9.00 14.74
CA ARG A 52 -27.82 9.02 14.16
C ARG A 52 -28.69 7.85 14.60
N SER A 53 -28.11 6.83 15.23
CA SER A 53 -28.81 5.64 15.69
C SER A 53 -29.71 5.90 16.90
N ASP A 54 -30.57 4.94 17.19
CA ASP A 54 -31.47 4.97 18.36
C ASP A 54 -30.70 5.09 19.68
N THR A 55 -29.41 4.70 19.72
CA THR A 55 -28.56 4.86 20.90
C THR A 55 -28.41 6.32 21.32
N CYS A 56 -28.38 7.25 20.36
CA CYS A 56 -28.18 8.69 20.64
C CYS A 56 -29.42 9.55 20.37
N THR A 57 -30.37 9.05 19.59
CA THR A 57 -31.62 9.77 19.26
C THR A 57 -32.83 9.23 20.01
N GLY A 58 -32.74 8.02 20.58
CA GLY A 58 -33.80 7.40 21.35
C GLY A 58 -33.93 7.96 22.77
N GLN A 59 -35.03 7.62 23.44
CA GLN A 59 -35.23 7.91 24.86
C GLN A 59 -34.80 6.69 25.69
N PRO A 60 -33.57 6.67 26.27
CA PRO A 60 -33.17 5.57 27.14
C PRO A 60 -34.01 5.59 28.43
N SER A 61 -34.14 4.44 29.07
CA SER A 61 -34.68 4.36 30.44
C SER A 61 -33.83 5.21 31.40
N LEU A 62 -34.46 5.79 32.42
CA LEU A 62 -33.80 6.62 33.44
C LEU A 62 -32.56 5.95 34.05
N ASP A 63 -32.60 4.64 34.27
CA ASP A 63 -31.49 3.87 34.86
C ASP A 63 -30.27 3.76 33.96
N ASN A 64 -30.44 3.87 32.63
CA ASN A 64 -29.35 3.72 31.66
C ASN A 64 -28.95 5.06 31.03
N TYR A 65 -29.64 6.16 31.33
CA TYR A 65 -29.42 7.47 30.69
C TYR A 65 -27.95 7.90 30.69
N ALA A 66 -27.24 7.73 31.82
CA ALA A 66 -25.84 8.10 31.94
C ALA A 66 -24.93 7.29 30.98
N GLN A 67 -25.17 5.99 30.83
CA GLN A 67 -24.36 5.14 29.96
C GLN A 67 -24.55 5.47 28.48
N TYR A 68 -25.79 5.74 28.07
CA TYR A 68 -26.09 6.14 26.70
C TYR A 68 -25.54 7.54 26.39
N HIS A 69 -25.66 8.48 27.34
CA HIS A 69 -25.10 9.83 27.19
C HIS A 69 -23.57 9.78 26.99
N ASP A 70 -22.87 9.05 27.84
CA ASP A 70 -21.41 8.91 27.77
C ASP A 70 -20.96 8.20 26.48
N ALA A 71 -21.69 7.17 26.04
CA ALA A 71 -21.45 6.51 24.76
C ALA A 71 -21.61 7.49 23.57
N CYS A 72 -22.65 8.32 23.59
CA CYS A 72 -22.89 9.32 22.53
C CYS A 72 -21.84 10.42 22.52
N LEU A 73 -21.37 10.86 23.70
CA LEU A 73 -20.24 11.78 23.79
C LEU A 73 -18.96 11.15 23.21
N TRP A 74 -18.74 9.86 23.46
CA TRP A 74 -17.61 9.14 22.86
C TRP A 74 -17.69 9.12 21.33
N TYR A 75 -18.84 8.72 20.74
CA TYR A 75 -18.99 8.74 19.27
C TYR A 75 -18.86 10.15 18.69
N LEU A 76 -19.35 11.19 19.39
CA LEU A 76 -19.23 12.58 18.96
C LEU A 76 -17.77 13.03 18.93
N ASN A 77 -17.02 12.74 20.01
CA ASN A 77 -15.61 13.06 20.07
C ASN A 77 -14.83 12.34 18.97
N THR A 78 -15.10 11.05 18.75
CA THR A 78 -14.53 10.30 17.63
C THR A 78 -14.84 10.98 16.30
N ALA A 79 -16.09 11.31 16.01
CA ALA A 79 -16.49 11.96 14.75
C ALA A 79 -15.79 13.32 14.55
N ILE A 80 -15.61 14.10 15.62
CA ILE A 80 -14.91 15.39 15.59
C ILE A 80 -13.42 15.19 15.30
N THR A 81 -12.78 14.16 15.84
CA THR A 81 -11.36 13.86 15.55
C THR A 81 -11.11 13.66 14.06
N PHE A 82 -12.07 13.11 13.32
CA PHE A 82 -11.98 12.90 11.87
C PHE A 82 -12.57 14.05 11.05
N LYS A 83 -13.11 15.09 11.69
CA LYS A 83 -13.74 16.22 11.00
C LYS A 83 -12.67 17.15 10.43
N ASP A 84 -12.90 17.62 9.21
CA ASP A 84 -12.05 18.59 8.51
C ASP A 84 -10.63 18.08 8.16
N ILE A 85 -10.40 16.76 8.24
CA ILE A 85 -9.15 16.12 7.83
C ILE A 85 -9.26 15.68 6.37
N ASP A 86 -8.28 16.08 5.56
CA ASP A 86 -8.14 15.58 4.20
C ASP A 86 -7.48 14.19 4.21
N PHE A 87 -8.29 13.14 4.07
CA PHE A 87 -7.81 11.77 4.04
C PHE A 87 -6.91 11.46 2.84
N THR A 88 -7.03 12.23 1.75
CA THR A 88 -6.20 12.01 0.54
C THR A 88 -4.71 12.23 0.82
N LEU A 89 -4.39 13.02 1.85
CA LEU A 89 -3.01 13.30 2.29
C LEU A 89 -2.42 12.18 3.17
N LEU A 90 -3.19 11.15 3.52
CA LEU A 90 -2.76 10.03 4.36
C LEU A 90 -2.06 10.49 5.65
N PRO A 91 -2.77 11.18 6.57
CA PRO A 91 -2.24 11.65 7.87
C PRO A 91 -1.70 10.48 8.74
N ASN A 92 -0.94 10.76 9.81
CA ASN A 92 -0.44 9.68 10.66
C ASN A 92 -1.56 9.14 11.56
N ALA A 93 -1.54 7.83 11.86
CA ALA A 93 -2.50 7.27 12.81
C ALA A 93 -2.42 7.96 14.19
N SER A 94 -1.23 8.44 14.56
CA SER A 94 -0.98 9.20 15.80
C SER A 94 -1.73 10.53 15.88
N ASP A 95 -2.15 11.08 14.75
CA ASP A 95 -2.86 12.36 14.70
C ASP A 95 -4.33 12.15 15.14
N PHE A 96 -4.83 10.92 15.05
CA PHE A 96 -6.17 10.54 15.50
C PHE A 96 -6.11 10.08 16.96
N THR A 97 -6.30 11.01 17.88
CA THR A 97 -6.47 10.68 19.30
C THR A 97 -7.95 10.45 19.59
N VAL A 98 -8.35 9.16 19.60
CA VAL A 98 -9.68 8.75 20.03
C VAL A 98 -9.66 8.53 21.54
N PRO A 99 -10.53 9.18 22.33
CA PRO A 99 -10.54 9.02 23.78
C PRO A 99 -10.88 7.58 24.17
N ALA A 100 -10.38 7.12 25.31
CA ALA A 100 -10.78 5.83 25.85
C ALA A 100 -12.28 5.84 26.20
N PRO A 101 -13.01 4.72 25.99
CA PRO A 101 -14.41 4.62 26.37
C PRO A 101 -14.56 4.70 27.89
N SER A 102 -15.51 5.50 28.37
CA SER A 102 -15.85 5.59 29.80
C SER A 102 -16.87 4.53 30.24
N VAL A 103 -17.52 3.85 29.28
CA VAL A 103 -18.62 2.90 29.53
C VAL A 103 -18.45 1.64 28.69
N SER A 104 -18.90 0.50 29.23
CA SER A 104 -18.79 -0.81 28.57
C SER A 104 -19.58 -0.90 27.27
N LEU A 105 -20.62 -0.07 27.10
CA LEU A 105 -21.46 -0.04 25.90
C LEU A 105 -20.67 0.25 24.61
N VAL A 106 -19.61 1.07 24.70
CA VAL A 106 -18.75 1.47 23.58
C VAL A 106 -17.37 0.80 23.60
N GLU A 107 -17.11 -0.10 24.55
CA GLU A 107 -15.79 -0.75 24.66
C GLU A 107 -15.44 -1.58 23.42
N SER A 108 -16.39 -2.37 22.92
CA SER A 108 -16.19 -3.16 21.69
C SER A 108 -16.02 -2.27 20.45
N ASP A 109 -16.74 -1.15 20.38
CA ASP A 109 -16.65 -0.19 19.28
C ASP A 109 -15.30 0.56 19.33
N ALA A 110 -14.80 0.88 20.52
CA ALA A 110 -13.47 1.47 20.70
C ALA A 110 -12.35 0.53 20.25
N VAL A 111 -12.45 -0.76 20.59
CA VAL A 111 -11.51 -1.80 20.10
C VAL A 111 -11.57 -1.91 18.58
N TRP A 112 -12.77 -1.83 17.98
CA TRP A 112 -12.91 -1.83 16.53
C TRP A 112 -12.27 -0.60 15.88
N VAL A 113 -12.47 0.59 16.42
CA VAL A 113 -11.85 1.84 15.93
C VAL A 113 -10.32 1.77 16.02
N ASP A 114 -9.77 1.32 17.15
CA ASP A 114 -8.32 1.13 17.30
C ASP A 114 -7.78 0.09 16.31
N GLY A 115 -8.50 -1.01 16.13
CA GLY A 115 -8.19 -2.03 15.13
C GLY A 115 -8.15 -1.45 13.70
N MET A 116 -9.10 -0.59 13.35
CA MET A 116 -9.14 0.09 12.06
C MET A 116 -7.98 1.08 11.89
N LEU A 117 -7.66 1.87 12.92
CA LEU A 117 -6.50 2.77 12.89
C LEU A 117 -5.18 2.00 12.74
N SER A 118 -5.04 0.85 13.41
CA SER A 118 -3.90 -0.05 13.23
C SER A 118 -3.81 -0.61 11.81
N GLN A 119 -4.95 -0.98 11.21
CA GLN A 119 -5.00 -1.44 9.82
C GLN A 119 -4.66 -0.32 8.84
N TYR A 120 -5.17 0.90 9.07
CA TYR A 120 -4.84 2.08 8.30
C TYR A 120 -3.32 2.31 8.28
N GLU A 121 -2.66 2.26 9.44
CA GLU A 121 -1.22 2.45 9.54
C GLU A 121 -0.44 1.37 8.76
N LYS A 122 -0.93 0.12 8.77
CA LYS A 122 -0.35 -0.95 7.93
C LYS A 122 -0.51 -0.66 6.43
N GLN A 123 -1.69 -0.25 5.99
CA GLN A 123 -1.95 0.09 4.58
C GLN A 123 -1.15 1.31 4.14
N LYS A 124 -1.05 2.33 4.98
CA LYS A 124 -0.20 3.51 4.74
C LYS A 124 1.27 3.13 4.58
N ASN A 125 1.80 2.29 5.48
CA ASN A 125 3.17 1.82 5.38
C ASN A 125 3.41 0.97 4.11
N GLN A 126 2.41 0.20 3.68
CA GLN A 126 2.47 -0.51 2.41
C GLN A 126 2.50 0.45 1.22
N TYR A 127 1.62 1.46 1.19
CA TYR A 127 1.60 2.51 0.18
C TYR A 127 2.94 3.25 0.08
N ILE A 128 3.56 3.61 1.21
CA ILE A 128 4.88 4.26 1.23
C ILE A 128 5.93 3.37 0.56
N LYS A 129 5.98 2.07 0.90
CA LYS A 129 6.91 1.11 0.29
C LYS A 129 6.67 0.95 -1.21
N THR A 130 5.41 0.89 -1.64
CA THR A 130 5.07 0.74 -3.06
C THR A 130 5.43 2.01 -3.82
N ARG A 131 5.19 3.19 -3.24
CA ARG A 131 5.59 4.49 -3.81
C ARG A 131 7.11 4.61 -3.93
N GLU A 132 7.86 4.19 -2.92
CA GLU A 132 9.33 4.12 -2.99
C GLU A 132 9.79 3.13 -4.08
N ALA A 133 9.09 2.02 -4.26
CA ALA A 133 9.38 1.03 -5.30
C ALA A 133 9.08 1.53 -6.73
N GLN A 134 8.28 2.58 -6.91
CA GLN A 134 8.10 3.24 -8.22
C GLN A 134 9.36 4.01 -8.63
N VAL A 135 10.14 4.52 -7.67
CA VAL A 135 11.32 5.32 -7.94
C VAL A 135 12.48 4.39 -8.29
N LYS A 136 12.83 4.34 -9.59
CA LYS A 136 14.01 3.60 -10.05
C LYS A 136 15.27 4.17 -9.41
N LEU A 137 16.09 3.31 -8.83
CA LEU A 137 17.43 3.69 -8.39
C LEU A 137 18.27 4.11 -9.61
N PRO A 138 19.24 5.03 -9.45
CA PRO A 138 20.04 5.53 -10.57
C PRO A 138 20.78 4.42 -11.33
N LEU A 139 21.24 3.37 -10.62
CA LEU A 139 21.83 2.17 -11.23
C LEU A 139 20.79 1.34 -12.02
N GLU A 140 19.57 1.22 -11.52
CA GLU A 140 18.48 0.52 -12.24
C GLU A 140 18.11 1.23 -13.54
N SER A 141 18.15 2.57 -13.55
CA SER A 141 17.92 3.37 -14.77
C SER A 141 18.97 3.10 -15.85
N ILE A 142 20.24 3.01 -15.44
CA ILE A 142 21.35 2.67 -16.35
C ILE A 142 21.18 1.24 -16.88
N PHE A 143 20.88 0.28 -16.01
CA PHE A 143 20.66 -1.10 -16.43
C PHE A 143 19.44 -1.25 -17.34
N TRP A 144 18.39 -0.49 -17.10
CA TRP A 144 17.23 -0.43 -17.98
C TRP A 144 17.59 0.10 -19.38
N TYR A 145 18.35 1.19 -19.46
CA TYR A 145 18.76 1.76 -20.75
C TYR A 145 19.66 0.82 -21.56
N VAL A 146 20.58 0.11 -20.89
CA VAL A 146 21.59 -0.72 -21.55
C VAL A 146 21.08 -2.16 -21.78
N SER A 147 20.12 -2.63 -20.98
CA SER A 147 19.57 -4.00 -21.03
C SER A 147 19.19 -4.49 -22.44
N PRO A 148 18.40 -3.75 -23.25
CA PRO A 148 17.99 -4.20 -24.58
C PRO A 148 19.20 -4.47 -25.49
N TYR A 149 20.20 -3.58 -25.43
CA TYR A 149 21.42 -3.69 -26.20
C TYR A 149 22.25 -4.90 -25.77
N LEU A 150 22.37 -5.14 -24.46
CA LEU A 150 23.12 -6.29 -23.95
C LEU A 150 22.47 -7.63 -24.30
N VAL A 151 21.14 -7.70 -24.28
CA VAL A 151 20.39 -8.91 -24.68
C VAL A 151 20.60 -9.19 -26.18
N CYS A 152 20.46 -8.17 -27.03
CA CYS A 152 20.75 -8.31 -28.46
C CYS A 152 22.20 -8.75 -28.71
N PHE A 153 23.16 -8.19 -27.96
CA PHE A 153 24.57 -8.54 -28.08
C PHE A 153 24.83 -9.99 -27.65
N ALA A 154 24.21 -10.45 -26.55
CA ALA A 154 24.32 -11.83 -26.08
C ALA A 154 23.73 -12.83 -27.08
N ILE A 155 22.58 -12.51 -27.69
CA ILE A 155 21.97 -13.34 -28.73
C ILE A 155 22.88 -13.39 -29.97
N ALA A 156 23.41 -12.24 -30.41
CA ALA A 156 24.32 -12.17 -31.54
C ALA A 156 25.61 -12.98 -31.31
N LEU A 157 26.21 -12.88 -30.11
CA LEU A 157 27.38 -13.68 -29.72
C LEU A 157 27.08 -15.19 -29.72
N ARG A 158 25.90 -15.60 -29.28
CA ARG A 158 25.51 -17.02 -29.28
C ARG A 158 25.26 -17.53 -30.70
N LEU A 159 24.53 -16.78 -31.52
CA LEU A 159 24.28 -17.13 -32.92
C LEU A 159 25.59 -17.24 -33.72
N THR A 160 26.48 -16.26 -33.57
CA THR A 160 27.79 -16.28 -34.26
C THR A 160 28.65 -17.45 -33.82
N LYS A 161 28.69 -17.78 -32.53
CA LYS A 161 29.42 -18.96 -32.03
C LYS A 161 28.86 -20.25 -32.62
N VAL A 162 27.55 -20.49 -32.51
CA VAL A 162 26.91 -21.72 -33.03
C VAL A 162 27.09 -21.84 -34.54
N THR A 163 27.02 -20.72 -35.28
CA THR A 163 27.24 -20.72 -36.73
C THR A 163 28.69 -21.06 -37.08
N ALA A 164 29.66 -20.61 -36.28
CA ALA A 164 31.07 -20.95 -36.47
C ALA A 164 31.35 -22.43 -36.16
N GLU A 165 30.77 -22.97 -35.09
CA GLU A 165 30.87 -24.39 -34.72
C GLU A 165 30.29 -25.28 -35.83
N LEU A 166 29.08 -24.99 -36.31
CA LEU A 166 28.45 -25.73 -37.41
C LEU A 166 29.24 -25.68 -38.73
N LYS A 167 29.98 -24.59 -38.97
CA LYS A 167 30.80 -24.43 -40.18
C LYS A 167 32.12 -25.19 -40.07
N LEU A 168 32.68 -25.31 -38.87
CA LEU A 168 33.85 -26.13 -38.59
C LEU A 168 33.53 -27.63 -38.67
N ASP A 169 32.41 -28.07 -38.11
CA ASP A 169 31.97 -29.48 -38.16
C ASP A 169 31.65 -29.97 -39.58
N LYS A 170 31.25 -29.07 -40.49
CA LYS A 170 31.05 -29.40 -41.91
C LYS A 170 32.32 -29.48 -42.75
N CYS A 171 33.44 -28.99 -42.23
CA CYS A 171 34.73 -28.95 -42.93
C CYS A 171 35.70 -30.06 -42.47
N SER A 172 35.35 -30.82 -41.43
CA SER A 172 36.03 -32.06 -41.00
C SER A 172 35.35 -33.29 -41.59
#